data_AF-A0A8H3FN68-F1
#
_entry.id   AF-A0A8H3FN68-F1
#
_cell.length_a   1.000
_cell.length_b   1.000
_cell.length_c   1.000
_cell.angle_alpha   90.00
_cell.angle_beta   90.00
_cell.angle_gamma   90.00
#
_symmetry.space_group_name_H-M   'P 1'
#
loop_
_entity.id
_entity.type
_entity.pdbx_description
1 polymer ?
#
loop_
_entity_poly.entity_id
_entity_poly.type
_entity_poly.pdbx_seq_one_letter_code
_entity_poly.pdbx_strand_id
1 'polypeptide(L)'
;MNFFAVGGEDGHGSPGKLAVLDMPGYGKGSREEWGPEIMKYLVGRKQLRRAFLLVDAFHGLKRSDEEILSLFRQNAISHQIVLSKVDRILFGKSRPSLARMERNFPGLARIFEQLKGKIQPGNGDGPEALGEIVTCSAEATLEGKKLGINNLRWAVIAATGLGEEKRKLLPSDMSTNIPSDGVSTGNTVHPDSIVEH
;
A
#
# COMPACT_ATOMS: atom_id res chain seq x y z
N MET A 1 12.96 2.26 16.28
CA MET A 1 12.53 2.75 14.95
C MET A 1 13.76 2.72 14.06
N ASN A 2 13.70 2.00 12.93
CA ASN A 2 14.83 1.95 11.99
C ASN A 2 14.55 2.88 10.80
N PHE A 3 15.62 3.43 10.23
CA PHE A 3 15.57 4.34 9.09
C PHE A 3 16.51 3.84 8.00
N PHE A 4 16.01 3.78 6.77
CA PHE A 4 16.77 3.32 5.62
C PHE A 4 16.67 4.36 4.49
N ALA A 5 17.79 5.00 4.15
CA ALA A 5 17.87 5.85 2.97
C ALA A 5 18.04 4.98 1.71
N VAL A 6 17.25 5.29 0.67
CA VAL A 6 17.23 4.59 -0.61
C VAL A 6 17.55 5.61 -1.71
N GLY A 7 18.58 5.34 -2.50
CA GLY A 7 18.93 6.16 -3.67
C GLY A 7 20.38 6.67 -3.75
N GLY A 8 21.22 6.40 -2.73
CA GLY A 8 22.62 6.85 -2.69
C GLY A 8 22.76 8.38 -2.63
N GLU A 9 23.99 8.86 -2.41
CA GLU A 9 24.37 10.22 -2.76
C GLU A 9 24.39 10.26 -4.29
N ASP A 10 23.57 11.13 -4.92
CA ASP A 10 24.01 11.64 -6.21
C ASP A 10 25.37 12.30 -5.97
N GLY A 11 26.32 12.25 -6.91
CA GLY A 11 27.71 12.71 -6.70
C GLY A 11 27.90 14.19 -6.33
N HIS A 12 26.87 14.84 -5.80
CA HIS A 12 26.77 16.20 -5.27
C HIS A 12 26.39 16.23 -3.77
N GLY A 13 26.34 15.09 -3.08
CA GLY A 13 26.15 15.03 -1.62
C GLY A 13 24.71 15.25 -1.14
N SER A 14 23.72 15.07 -2.02
CA SER A 14 22.31 15.20 -1.65
C SER A 14 21.82 13.93 -0.93
N PRO A 15 21.07 14.04 0.17
CA PRO A 15 20.54 12.87 0.87
C PRO A 15 19.60 12.06 -0.04
N GLY A 16 19.62 10.73 0.11
CA GLY A 16 18.91 9.79 -0.75
C GLY A 16 17.44 10.17 -1.02
N LYS A 17 17.00 9.97 -2.27
CA LYS A 17 15.71 10.46 -2.79
C LYS A 17 14.47 9.86 -2.09
N LEU A 18 14.64 8.77 -1.35
CA LEU A 18 13.59 8.10 -0.59
C LEU A 18 14.12 7.66 0.78
N ALA A 19 13.28 7.77 1.81
CA ALA A 19 13.54 7.19 3.12
C ALA A 19 12.42 6.22 3.49
N VAL A 20 12.79 4.99 3.86
CA VAL A 20 11.88 3.98 4.41
C VAL A 20 12.04 3.94 5.92
N LEU A 21 10.92 4.08 6.61
CA LEU A 21 10.84 4.10 8.06
C LEU A 21 10.20 2.81 8.56
N ASP A 22 10.95 2.06 9.36
CA ASP A 22 10.47 0.84 10.00
C ASP A 22 9.90 1.19 11.38
N MET A 23 8.56 1.21 11.43
CA MET A 23 7.80 1.49 12.64
C MET A 23 7.80 0.27 13.55
N PRO A 24 7.91 0.48 14.87
CA PRO A 24 7.71 -0.61 15.80
C PRO A 24 6.31 -1.22 15.66
N GLY A 25 6.21 -2.53 15.87
CA GLY A 25 4.95 -3.25 15.78
C GLY A 25 3.96 -2.77 16.85
N TYR A 26 2.69 -2.70 16.46
CA TYR A 26 1.55 -2.23 17.29
C TYR A 26 0.58 -3.36 17.68
N GLY A 27 0.99 -4.62 17.45
CA GLY A 27 0.17 -5.80 17.70
C GLY A 27 0.45 -6.47 19.06
N LYS A 28 0.01 -7.72 19.23
CA LYS A 28 0.17 -8.52 20.46
C LYS A 28 1.61 -8.44 21.02
N GLY A 29 1.78 -7.79 22.17
CA GLY A 29 3.08 -7.59 22.82
C GLY A 29 3.67 -6.18 22.65
N SER A 30 3.06 -5.31 21.84
CA SER A 30 3.33 -3.87 21.89
C SER A 30 2.69 -3.28 23.13
N ARG A 31 3.31 -2.26 23.70
CA ARG A 31 2.66 -1.51 24.78
C ARG A 31 1.63 -0.57 24.15
N GLU A 32 0.48 -0.37 24.79
CA GLU A 32 -0.60 0.48 24.25
C GLU A 32 -0.14 1.94 24.01
N GLU A 33 0.84 2.40 24.77
CA GLU A 33 1.53 3.69 24.61
C GLU A 33 2.16 3.89 23.21
N TRP A 34 2.38 2.85 22.41
CA TRP A 34 3.08 2.98 21.13
C TRP A 34 2.20 3.58 20.03
N GLY A 35 0.87 3.42 20.13
CA GLY A 35 -0.07 3.98 19.16
C GLY A 35 0.00 5.52 19.09
N PRO A 36 -0.22 6.23 20.21
CA PRO A 36 -0.10 7.69 20.25
C PRO A 36 1.28 8.21 19.84
N GLU A 37 2.35 7.49 20.17
CA GLU A 37 3.73 7.85 19.85
C GLU A 37 4.02 7.75 18.34
N ILE A 38 3.56 6.65 17.72
CA ILE A 38 3.62 6.47 16.26
C ILE A 38 2.80 7.57 15.59
N MET A 39 1.61 7.90 16.09
CA MET A 39 0.78 8.95 15.51
C MET A 39 1.40 10.34 15.63
N LYS A 40 1.95 10.70 16.80
CA LYS A 40 2.70 11.97 16.97
C LYS A 40 3.82 12.08 15.94
N TYR A 41 4.52 10.98 15.70
CA TYR A 41 5.58 10.92 14.72
C TYR A 41 5.07 11.09 13.27
N LEU A 42 3.99 10.39 12.89
CA LEU A 42 3.46 10.42 11.52
C LEU A 42 2.80 11.76 11.19
N VAL A 43 1.98 12.31 12.08
CA VAL A 43 1.23 13.57 11.87
C VAL A 43 2.16 14.77 11.81
N GLY A 44 3.23 14.79 12.60
CA GLY A 44 4.18 15.90 12.64
C GLY A 44 5.09 16.00 11.40
N ARG A 45 5.14 14.97 10.54
CA ARG A 45 6.16 14.86 9.50
C ARG A 45 5.63 15.23 8.13
N LYS A 46 5.85 16.48 7.72
CA LYS A 46 5.50 16.99 6.36
C LYS A 46 6.09 16.19 5.20
N GLN A 47 7.19 15.47 5.45
CA GLN A 47 7.89 14.63 4.47
C GLN A 47 7.21 13.26 4.27
N LEU A 48 6.24 12.88 5.12
CA LEU A 48 5.55 11.59 5.03
C LEU A 48 4.71 11.57 3.76
N ARG A 49 5.03 10.64 2.85
CA ARG A 49 4.32 10.50 1.58
C ARG A 49 3.21 9.46 1.64
N ARG A 50 3.48 8.31 2.28
CA ARG A 50 2.51 7.21 2.39
C ARG A 50 2.87 6.27 3.53
N ALA A 51 1.86 5.80 4.26
CA ALA A 51 1.99 4.69 5.20
C ALA A 51 1.59 3.37 4.53
N PHE A 52 2.35 2.30 4.78
CA PHE A 52 2.01 0.95 4.31
C PHE A 52 1.64 0.10 5.52
N LEU A 53 0.37 -0.28 5.62
CA LEU A 53 -0.12 -1.11 6.72
C LEU A 53 -0.04 -2.58 6.33
N LEU A 54 0.83 -3.34 6.99
CA LEU A 54 1.00 -4.77 6.75
C LEU A 54 -0.07 -5.57 7.51
N VAL A 55 -0.97 -6.22 6.78
CA VAL A 55 -2.00 -7.11 7.34
C VAL A 55 -1.62 -8.56 7.01
N ASP A 56 -1.73 -9.47 7.97
CA ASP A 56 -1.50 -10.91 7.74
C ASP A 56 -2.73 -11.49 7.04
N ALA A 57 -2.59 -11.93 5.79
CA ALA A 57 -3.71 -12.40 4.99
C ALA A 57 -4.43 -13.62 5.61
N PHE A 58 -3.74 -14.44 6.41
CA PHE A 58 -4.34 -15.61 7.04
C PHE A 58 -5.20 -15.25 8.25
N HIS A 59 -4.85 -14.19 8.99
CA HIS A 59 -5.55 -13.78 10.20
C HIS A 59 -6.54 -12.64 9.95
N GLY A 60 -6.35 -11.86 8.88
CA GLY A 60 -7.14 -10.67 8.57
C GLY A 60 -6.85 -9.50 9.52
N LEU A 61 -7.72 -8.49 9.48
CA LEU A 61 -7.64 -7.32 10.35
C LEU A 61 -7.89 -7.69 11.81
N LYS A 62 -7.04 -7.18 12.68
CA LYS A 62 -7.20 -7.20 14.13
C LYS A 62 -7.73 -5.86 14.59
N ARG A 63 -8.21 -5.81 15.84
CA ARG A 63 -8.68 -4.58 16.48
C ARG A 63 -7.65 -3.44 16.43
N SER A 64 -6.38 -3.76 16.68
CA SER A 64 -5.28 -2.77 16.61
C SER A 64 -5.08 -2.21 15.20
N ASP A 65 -5.34 -2.99 14.15
CA ASP A 65 -5.30 -2.50 12.77
C ASP A 65 -6.46 -1.53 12.51
N GLU A 66 -7.67 -1.86 12.99
CA GLU A 66 -8.87 -1.01 12.86
C GLU A 66 -8.68 0.35 13.57
N GLU A 67 -8.06 0.35 14.75
CA GLU A 67 -7.71 1.56 15.51
C GLU A 67 -6.71 2.44 14.74
N ILE A 68 -5.65 1.86 14.17
CA ILE A 68 -4.68 2.61 13.34
C ILE A 68 -5.34 3.15 12.06
N LEU A 69 -6.18 2.36 11.40
CA LEU A 69 -6.90 2.82 10.21
C LEU A 69 -7.81 4.01 10.56
N SER A 70 -8.48 3.98 11.71
CA SER A 70 -9.26 5.12 12.21
C SER A 70 -8.40 6.36 12.40
N LEU A 71 -7.22 6.20 13.03
CA LEU A 71 -6.28 7.29 13.25
C LEU A 71 -5.71 7.86 11.94
N PHE A 72 -5.42 7.01 10.95
CA PHE A 72 -4.97 7.45 9.63
C PHE A 72 -6.03 8.28 8.93
N ARG A 73 -7.30 7.84 8.97
CA ARG A 73 -8.41 8.58 8.38
C ARG A 73 -8.63 9.93 9.07
N GLN A 74 -8.69 9.96 10.40
CA GLN A 74 -8.85 11.19 11.19
C GLN A 74 -7.77 12.24 10.92
N ASN A 75 -6.53 11.80 10.65
CA ASN A 75 -5.39 12.68 10.40
C ASN A 75 -5.07 12.86 8.91
N ALA A 76 -5.96 12.41 8.02
CA ALA A 76 -5.79 12.45 6.57
C ALA A 76 -4.46 11.86 6.07
N ILE A 77 -3.97 10.81 6.71
CA ILE A 77 -2.73 10.14 6.34
C ILE A 77 -2.99 9.24 5.13
N SER A 78 -2.33 9.54 4.01
CA SER A 78 -2.34 8.66 2.84
C SER A 78 -1.74 7.30 3.20
N HIS A 79 -2.51 6.24 3.01
CA HIS A 79 -2.09 4.89 3.38
C HIS A 79 -2.54 3.85 2.35
N GLN A 80 -1.81 2.75 2.30
CA GLN A 80 -2.08 1.60 1.45
C GLN A 80 -1.95 0.31 2.25
N ILE A 81 -2.85 -0.63 1.99
CA ILE A 81 -2.88 -1.92 2.70
C ILE A 81 -2.03 -2.92 1.94
N VAL A 82 -1.20 -3.65 2.68
CA VAL A 82 -0.38 -4.72 2.14
C VAL A 82 -0.78 -6.03 2.81
N LEU A 83 -1.40 -6.92 2.06
CA LEU A 83 -1.68 -8.28 2.49
C LEU A 83 -0.42 -9.13 2.40
N SER A 84 0.18 -9.39 3.55
CA SER A 84 1.37 -10.21 3.71
C SER A 84 1.02 -11.70 3.89
N LYS A 85 2.02 -12.56 3.68
CA LYS A 85 1.94 -14.02 3.90
C LYS A 85 0.86 -14.71 3.07
N VAL A 86 0.57 -14.21 1.87
CA VAL A 86 -0.45 -14.77 0.97
C VAL A 86 -0.12 -16.21 0.53
N ASP A 87 1.15 -16.61 0.63
CA ASP A 87 1.61 -17.98 0.44
C ASP A 87 0.90 -18.99 1.36
N ARG A 88 0.48 -18.61 2.56
CA ARG A 88 -0.22 -19.50 3.48
C ARG A 88 -1.59 -19.90 2.95
N ILE A 89 -2.21 -19.02 2.18
CA ILE A 89 -3.51 -19.25 1.52
C ILE A 89 -3.28 -19.95 0.18
N LEU A 90 -2.33 -19.45 -0.61
CA LEU A 90 -2.10 -19.91 -1.97
C LEU A 90 -1.41 -21.27 -2.02
N PHE A 91 -0.51 -21.58 -1.08
CA PHE A 91 0.34 -22.77 -1.13
C PHE A 91 0.31 -23.60 0.15
N GLY A 92 -0.02 -22.99 1.30
CA GLY A 92 0.04 -23.65 2.60
C GLY A 92 1.46 -24.17 2.87
N LYS A 93 1.60 -25.47 3.18
CA LYS A 93 2.92 -26.12 3.36
C LYS A 93 3.53 -26.66 2.05
N SER A 94 2.85 -26.49 0.93
CA SER A 94 3.25 -27.11 -0.34
C SER A 94 4.16 -26.21 -1.16
N ARG A 95 4.91 -26.80 -2.11
CA ARG A 95 5.76 -26.02 -3.04
C ARG A 95 4.93 -25.02 -3.86
N PRO A 96 5.38 -23.77 -4.05
CA PRO A 96 4.71 -22.81 -4.93
C PRO A 96 4.61 -23.31 -6.38
N SER A 97 3.44 -23.14 -7.01
CA SER A 97 3.22 -23.39 -8.43
C SER A 97 2.06 -22.55 -8.98
N LEU A 98 2.08 -22.24 -10.27
CA LEU A 98 1.02 -21.45 -10.93
C LEU A 98 -0.35 -22.12 -10.80
N ALA A 99 -0.45 -23.40 -11.17
CA ALA A 99 -1.68 -24.17 -11.06
C ALA A 99 -2.29 -24.18 -9.65
N ARG A 100 -1.45 -24.18 -8.60
CA ARG A 100 -1.95 -24.12 -7.21
C ARG A 100 -2.42 -22.72 -6.84
N MET A 101 -1.68 -21.70 -7.29
CA MET A 101 -2.10 -20.31 -7.11
C MET A 101 -3.47 -20.07 -7.73
N GLU A 102 -3.65 -20.43 -9.01
CA GLU A 102 -4.92 -20.28 -9.74
C GLU A 102 -6.07 -20.97 -9.00
N ARG A 103 -5.85 -22.22 -8.57
CA ARG A 103 -6.86 -22.99 -7.83
C ARG A 103 -7.26 -22.34 -6.50
N ASN A 104 -6.30 -21.75 -5.79
CA ASN A 104 -6.51 -21.18 -4.46
C ASN A 104 -6.80 -19.67 -4.48
N PHE A 105 -6.70 -19.03 -5.65
CA PHE A 105 -6.96 -17.61 -5.86
C PHE A 105 -8.36 -17.17 -5.39
N PRO A 106 -9.44 -17.96 -5.57
CA PRO A 106 -10.76 -17.60 -5.03
C PRO A 106 -10.78 -17.44 -3.51
N GLY A 107 -9.94 -18.17 -2.78
CA GLY A 107 -9.81 -18.02 -1.33
C GLY A 107 -9.18 -16.68 -0.94
N LEU A 108 -8.16 -16.25 -1.69
CA LEU A 108 -7.54 -14.94 -1.50
C LEU A 108 -8.49 -13.80 -1.89
N ALA A 109 -9.26 -13.96 -2.97
CA ALA A 109 -10.27 -12.98 -3.40
C ALA A 109 -11.34 -12.75 -2.32
N ARG A 110 -11.80 -13.80 -1.64
CA ARG A 110 -12.75 -13.66 -0.51
C ARG A 110 -12.19 -12.83 0.64
N ILE A 111 -10.91 -12.99 0.96
CA ILE A 111 -10.24 -12.19 1.99
C ILE A 111 -10.16 -10.73 1.57
N PHE A 112 -9.85 -10.47 0.29
CA PHE A 112 -9.84 -9.11 -0.26
C PHE A 112 -11.22 -8.43 -0.12
N GLU A 113 -12.30 -9.11 -0.50
CA GLU A 113 -13.66 -8.55 -0.38
C GLU A 113 -14.04 -8.25 1.07
N GLN A 114 -13.71 -9.15 2.00
CA GLN A 114 -13.94 -8.94 3.43
C GLN A 114 -13.16 -7.73 3.98
N LEU A 115 -11.94 -7.54 3.50
CA LEU A 115 -11.09 -6.42 3.92
C LEU A 115 -11.57 -5.10 3.32
N LYS A 116 -11.98 -5.08 2.05
CA LYS A 116 -12.41 -3.87 1.36
C LYS A 116 -13.52 -3.15 2.13
N GLY A 117 -14.54 -3.90 2.59
CA GLY A 117 -15.64 -3.33 3.38
C GLY A 117 -15.21 -2.72 4.72
N LYS A 118 -14.08 -3.17 5.29
CA LYS A 118 -13.55 -2.65 6.56
C LYS A 118 -12.60 -1.47 6.38
N ILE A 119 -11.85 -1.45 5.29
CA ILE A 119 -10.84 -0.44 5.00
C ILE A 119 -11.48 0.84 4.42
N GLN A 120 -12.60 0.68 3.70
CA GLN A 120 -13.39 1.75 3.11
C GLN A 120 -14.79 1.78 3.76
N PRO A 121 -14.90 2.17 5.05
CA PRO A 121 -16.21 2.41 5.61
C PRO A 121 -16.78 3.61 4.84
N GLY A 122 -17.86 3.41 4.09
CA GLY A 122 -18.50 4.47 3.27
C GLY A 122 -19.16 5.58 4.10
N ASN A 123 -18.66 5.84 5.31
CA ASN A 123 -19.19 6.77 6.29
C ASN A 123 -18.52 8.15 6.25
N GLY A 124 -17.54 8.37 5.36
CA GLY A 124 -16.97 9.70 5.09
C GLY A 124 -15.93 10.21 6.11
N ASP A 125 -15.38 9.34 6.96
CA ASP A 125 -14.49 9.68 8.08
C ASP A 125 -13.04 10.09 7.69
N GLY A 126 -12.81 10.70 6.52
CA GLY A 126 -11.49 11.06 5.99
C GLY A 126 -11.07 10.23 4.78
N PRO A 127 -9.81 10.37 4.29
CA PRO A 127 -9.37 9.67 3.09
C PRO A 127 -9.32 8.17 3.33
N GLU A 128 -10.01 7.43 2.47
CA GLU A 128 -9.96 5.99 2.41
C GLU A 128 -8.54 5.49 2.09
N ALA A 129 -8.24 4.23 2.44
CA ALA A 129 -7.04 3.61 1.89
C ALA A 129 -7.11 3.64 0.36
N LEU A 130 -5.96 3.86 -0.27
CA LEU A 130 -5.84 3.73 -1.72
C LEU A 130 -6.30 2.32 -2.07
N GLY A 131 -7.47 2.19 -2.73
CA GLY A 131 -8.24 0.95 -2.87
C GLY A 131 -7.50 -0.24 -3.52
N GLU A 132 -6.28 -0.01 -3.98
CA GLU A 132 -5.34 -1.04 -4.38
C GLU A 132 -4.69 -1.69 -3.13
N ILE A 133 -5.15 -2.89 -2.78
CA ILE A 133 -4.48 -3.74 -1.79
C ILE A 133 -3.34 -4.48 -2.48
N VAL A 134 -2.12 -4.27 -2.02
CA VAL A 134 -0.95 -4.99 -2.54
C VAL A 134 -0.83 -6.33 -1.82
N THR A 135 -0.65 -7.42 -2.55
CA THR A 135 -0.41 -8.74 -1.96
C THR A 135 1.06 -9.09 -2.02
N CYS A 136 1.62 -9.74 -0.99
CA CYS A 136 3.00 -10.18 -1.02
C CYS A 136 3.29 -11.39 -0.11
N SER A 137 4.37 -12.10 -0.45
CA SER A 137 5.00 -13.10 0.41
C SER A 137 6.50 -12.87 0.48
N ALA A 138 7.05 -12.95 1.69
CA ALA A 138 8.49 -12.92 1.90
C ALA A 138 9.17 -14.26 1.63
N GLU A 139 8.40 -15.36 1.66
CA GLU A 139 8.89 -16.74 1.65
C GLU A 139 8.63 -17.45 0.30
N ALA A 140 7.46 -17.24 -0.31
CA ALA A 140 7.12 -17.90 -1.55
C ALA A 140 7.79 -17.24 -2.76
N THR A 141 8.48 -18.08 -3.53
CA THR A 141 9.08 -17.74 -4.80
C THR A 141 8.37 -18.52 -5.90
N LEU A 142 7.91 -17.82 -6.93
CA LEU A 142 7.34 -18.41 -8.13
C LEU A 142 8.22 -18.01 -9.31
N GLU A 143 8.69 -18.99 -10.08
CA GLU A 143 9.57 -18.74 -11.24
C GLU A 143 10.80 -17.87 -10.90
N GLY A 144 11.42 -18.12 -9.74
CA GLY A 144 12.59 -17.37 -9.28
C GLY A 144 12.30 -15.96 -8.74
N LYS A 145 11.05 -15.50 -8.73
CA LYS A 145 10.64 -14.18 -8.22
C LYS A 145 9.83 -14.31 -6.94
N LYS A 146 10.11 -13.46 -5.94
CA LYS A 146 9.28 -13.37 -4.72
C LYS A 146 7.89 -12.86 -5.07
N LEU A 147 6.87 -13.52 -4.54
CA LEU A 147 5.48 -13.22 -4.85
C LEU A 147 5.09 -11.81 -4.37
N GLY A 148 4.71 -10.93 -5.30
CA GLY A 148 4.13 -9.61 -5.00
C GLY A 148 5.09 -8.54 -4.45
N ILE A 149 6.35 -8.89 -4.16
CA ILE A 149 7.34 -7.95 -3.63
C ILE A 149 7.68 -6.84 -4.64
N ASN A 150 7.67 -7.13 -5.95
CA ASN A 150 7.91 -6.11 -6.97
C ASN A 150 6.77 -5.10 -7.06
N ASN A 151 5.52 -5.54 -6.93
CA ASN A 151 4.36 -4.65 -6.87
C ASN A 151 4.44 -3.75 -5.63
N LEU A 152 4.84 -4.30 -4.47
CA LEU A 152 5.06 -3.50 -3.27
C LEU A 152 6.18 -2.47 -3.46
N ARG A 153 7.32 -2.86 -4.05
CA ARG A 153 8.40 -1.92 -4.38
C ARG A 153 7.92 -0.81 -5.29
N TRP A 154 7.10 -1.15 -6.28
CA TRP A 154 6.57 -0.17 -7.21
C TRP A 154 5.61 0.79 -6.50
N ALA A 155 4.69 0.29 -5.69
CA ALA A 155 3.80 1.12 -4.87
C ALA A 155 4.57 2.11 -3.98
N VAL A 156 5.71 1.69 -3.40
CA VAL A 156 6.59 2.56 -2.61
C VAL A 156 7.21 3.67 -3.46
N ILE A 157 7.73 3.37 -4.65
CA ILE A 157 8.32 4.40 -5.54
C ILE A 157 7.23 5.32 -6.11
N ALA A 158 6.06 4.78 -6.44
CA ALA A 158 4.93 5.58 -6.91
C ALA A 158 4.50 6.59 -5.83
N ALA A 159 4.51 6.18 -4.56
CA ALA A 159 4.22 7.08 -3.43
C ALA A 159 5.19 8.26 -3.31
N THR A 160 6.43 8.16 -3.81
CA THR A 160 7.39 9.27 -3.75
C THR A 160 7.26 10.25 -4.91
N GLY A 161 6.39 10.00 -5.88
CA GLY A 161 6.31 10.78 -7.12
C GLY A 161 7.47 10.53 -8.09
N LEU A 162 8.45 9.67 -7.76
CA LEU A 162 9.57 9.31 -8.64
C LEU A 162 9.15 8.33 -9.77
N GLY A 163 7.90 7.91 -9.73
CA GLY A 163 7.34 6.89 -10.59
C GLY A 163 6.82 7.36 -11.95
N GLU A 164 6.37 8.61 -12.05
CA GLU A 164 5.78 9.14 -13.29
C GLU A 164 6.80 9.21 -14.44
N GLU A 165 8.07 9.51 -14.13
CA GLU A 165 9.14 9.52 -15.15
C GLU A 165 9.51 8.12 -15.67
N LYS A 166 9.25 7.05 -14.90
CA LYS A 166 9.62 5.67 -15.26
C LYS A 166 8.53 4.87 -15.97
N ARG A 167 7.29 5.39 -16.10
CA ARG A 167 6.24 4.75 -16.93
C ARG A 167 6.70 4.48 -18.37
N LYS A 168 7.60 5.32 -18.91
CA LYS A 168 8.16 5.18 -20.26
C LYS A 168 9.23 4.09 -20.40
N LEU A 169 9.71 3.51 -19.29
CA LEU A 169 10.88 2.61 -19.27
C LEU A 169 10.54 1.17 -18.85
N LEU A 170 9.26 0.85 -18.62
CA LEU A 170 8.85 -0.51 -18.24
C LEU A 170 8.67 -1.40 -19.47
N PRO A 171 9.18 -2.64 -19.48
CA PRO A 171 8.89 -3.61 -20.53
C PRO A 171 7.39 -3.94 -20.59
N SER A 172 6.90 -4.24 -21.78
CA SER A 172 5.47 -4.41 -22.10
C SER A 172 4.77 -5.57 -21.37
N ASP A 173 5.50 -6.44 -20.69
CA ASP A 173 4.96 -7.54 -19.87
C ASP A 173 4.55 -7.09 -18.45
N MET A 174 5.01 -5.91 -17.99
CA MET A 174 4.60 -5.29 -16.73
C MET A 174 3.50 -4.25 -16.87
N SER A 175 3.18 -3.80 -18.09
CA SER A 175 2.16 -2.76 -18.33
C SER A 175 0.72 -3.29 -18.28
N THR A 176 0.50 -4.60 -18.38
CA THR A 176 -0.84 -5.21 -18.48
C THR A 176 -1.57 -5.36 -17.15
N ASN A 177 -0.92 -5.10 -16.01
CA ASN A 177 -1.52 -5.21 -14.67
C ASN A 177 -1.33 -3.95 -13.81
N ILE A 178 -1.10 -2.78 -14.43
CA ILE A 178 -1.06 -1.50 -13.70
C ILE A 178 -2.42 -0.80 -13.90
N PRO A 179 -3.22 -0.58 -12.85
CA PRO A 179 -4.50 0.11 -12.99
C PRO A 179 -4.27 1.53 -13.51
N SER A 180 -5.04 1.94 -14.52
CA SER A 180 -5.17 3.34 -14.90
C SER A 180 -5.69 4.13 -13.70
N ASP A 181 -5.03 5.24 -13.36
CA ASP A 181 -5.43 6.13 -12.27
C ASP A 181 -6.87 6.60 -12.49
N GLY A 182 -7.82 5.95 -11.82
CA GLY A 182 -9.22 6.34 -11.77
C GLY A 182 -9.41 7.54 -10.86
N VAL A 183 -8.85 8.69 -11.25
CA VAL A 183 -9.33 9.98 -10.77
C VAL A 183 -10.53 10.34 -11.63
N SER A 184 -11.73 10.04 -11.11
CA SER A 184 -12.94 10.73 -11.57
C SER A 184 -12.83 12.18 -11.12
N THR A 185 -12.28 13.05 -11.97
CA THR A 185 -12.47 14.49 -11.84
C THR A 185 -13.91 14.80 -12.26
N GLY A 186 -14.83 14.77 -11.29
CA GLY A 186 -16.13 15.41 -11.44
C GLY A 186 -15.97 16.93 -11.54
N ASN A 187 -16.67 17.52 -12.50
CA ASN A 187 -16.99 18.94 -12.68
C ASN A 187 -15.82 19.94 -12.77
N THR A 188 -15.37 20.21 -13.99
CA THR A 188 -14.99 21.56 -14.40
C THR A 188 -16.18 22.25 -15.06
N VAL A 189 -16.82 23.17 -14.34
CA VAL A 189 -17.63 24.23 -14.92
C VAL A 189 -16.68 25.14 -15.70
N HIS A 190 -16.83 25.20 -17.02
CA HIS A 190 -16.13 26.18 -17.85
C HIS A 190 -16.80 27.56 -17.68
N PRO A 191 -16.06 28.61 -17.32
CA PRO A 191 -16.53 29.97 -17.46
C PRO A 191 -16.21 30.42 -18.89
N ASP A 192 -17.14 30.27 -19.84
CA ASP A 192 -17.15 31.01 -21.12
C ASP A 192 -18.40 30.64 -21.95
N SER A 193 -19.57 31.03 -21.44
CA SER A 193 -20.79 31.14 -22.26
C SER A 193 -21.73 32.20 -21.68
N ILE A 194 -21.26 33.44 -21.74
CA ILE A 194 -22.12 34.60 -21.92
C ILE A 194 -21.90 35.08 -23.35
N VAL A 195 -23.01 35.46 -23.99
CA VAL A 195 -23.18 36.28 -25.19
C VAL A 195 -23.75 35.53 -26.41
N GLU A 196 -24.99 35.92 -26.68
CA GLU A 196 -25.67 36.10 -27.97
C GLU A 196 -26.79 35.14 -28.43
N HIS A 197 -27.99 35.76 -28.38
CA HIS A 197 -29.27 35.56 -29.06
C HIS A 197 -30.26 34.52 -28.54
#